data_AF-A0AAQ0Z0H5-F1
#
_entry.id   AF-A0AAQ0Z0H5-F1
#
_cell.length_a   1.000
_cell.length_b   1.000
_cell.length_c   1.000
_cell.angle_alpha   90.00
_cell.angle_beta   90.00
_cell.angle_gamma   90.00
#
_symmetry.space_group_name_H-M   'P 1'
#
loop_
_entity.id
_entity.type
_entity.pdbx_description
1 polymer ?
#
loop_
_entity_poly.entity_id
_entity_poly.type
_entity_poly.pdbx_seq_one_letter_code
_entity_poly.pdbx_strand_id
1 'polypeptide(L)' 'MTKHTHAPDLACTAPHHHVDDANGFVRAVERACSERGLRLTPIRANVLRLIADAGKPVKAYELLDWVREGKGVGADA' A
#
# COMPACT_ATOMS: atom_id res chain seq x y z
N MET A 1 -23.98 -11.42 1.66
CA MET A 1 -23.35 -11.40 0.32
C MET A 1 -23.98 -10.27 -0.47
N THR A 2 -23.47 -9.05 -0.34
CA THR A 2 -23.98 -7.90 -1.08
C THR A 2 -22.82 -7.36 -1.89
N LYS A 3 -22.82 -7.67 -3.18
CA LYS A 3 -21.79 -7.25 -4.13
C LYS A 3 -21.97 -5.75 -4.38
N HIS A 4 -21.07 -4.94 -3.85
CA HIS A 4 -21.01 -3.53 -4.19
C HIS A 4 -20.22 -3.38 -5.50
N THR A 5 -20.96 -3.05 -6.56
CA THR A 5 -20.40 -2.66 -7.86
C THR A 5 -19.81 -1.25 -7.72
N HIS A 6 -18.48 -1.11 -7.84
CA HIS A 6 -17.81 0.20 -7.84
C HIS A 6 -17.26 0.57 -9.23
N ALA A 7 -17.62 1.78 -9.66
CA ALA A 7 -17.16 2.45 -10.87
C ALA A 7 -15.72 2.98 -10.68
N PRO A 8 -14.98 3.29 -11.77
CA PRO A 8 -13.54 3.47 -11.73
C PRO A 8 -13.17 4.92 -11.36
N ASP A 9 -13.37 5.32 -10.10
CA ASP A 9 -12.72 6.53 -9.58
C ASP A 9 -11.50 6.12 -8.74
N LEU A 10 -10.34 6.13 -9.38
CA LEU A 10 -9.23 5.22 -9.15
C LEU A 10 -8.27 5.63 -8.00
N ALA A 11 -8.78 6.27 -6.95
CA ALA A 11 -7.92 6.84 -5.91
C ALA A 11 -8.08 6.13 -4.56
N CYS A 12 -6.99 5.58 -4.04
CA CYS A 12 -6.92 4.96 -2.70
C CYS A 12 -6.99 5.97 -1.54
N THR A 13 -7.46 7.21 -1.79
CA THR A 13 -7.43 8.32 -0.83
C THR A 13 -8.72 8.50 -0.05
N ALA A 14 -9.78 7.75 -0.38
CA ALA A 14 -11.07 7.86 0.29
C ALA A 14 -11.29 6.70 1.29
N PRO A 15 -11.66 6.97 2.56
CA PRO A 15 -11.91 5.93 3.58
C PRO A 15 -13.03 4.93 3.23
N HIS A 16 -13.93 5.34 2.34
CA HIS A 16 -15.04 4.54 1.83
C HIS A 16 -14.69 3.79 0.53
N HIS A 17 -13.50 4.01 -0.01
CA HIS A 17 -12.99 3.29 -1.17
C HIS A 17 -12.26 2.04 -0.68
N HIS A 18 -13.04 1.01 -0.38
CA HIS A 18 -12.53 -0.25 0.13
C HIS A 18 -11.73 -0.97 -0.96
N VAL A 19 -10.42 -0.84 -0.89
CA VAL A 19 -9.53 -1.89 -1.39
C VAL A 19 -9.70 -3.09 -0.47
N ASP A 20 -10.09 -4.23 -1.05
CA ASP A 20 -10.56 -5.41 -0.32
C ASP A 20 -9.49 -6.02 0.62
N ASP A 21 -8.21 -5.70 0.41
CA ASP A 21 -7.06 -6.13 1.20
C ASP A 21 -5.79 -5.29 0.91
N ALA A 22 -4.72 -5.49 1.68
CA ALA A 22 -3.45 -4.76 1.51
C ALA A 22 -2.77 -4.97 0.15
N ASN A 23 -2.93 -6.13 -0.50
CA ASN A 23 -2.42 -6.31 -1.86
C ASN A 23 -3.28 -5.54 -2.87
N GLY A 24 -4.60 -5.50 -2.66
CA GLY A 24 -5.50 -4.63 -3.42
C GLY A 24 -5.07 -3.16 -3.36
N PHE A 25 -4.71 -2.67 -2.17
CA PHE A 25 -4.17 -1.33 -1.97
C PHE A 25 -2.89 -1.08 -2.78
N VAL A 26 -1.90 -1.97 -2.65
CA VAL A 26 -0.61 -1.82 -3.35
C VAL A 26 -0.80 -1.82 -4.87
N ARG A 27 -1.64 -2.71 -5.42
CA ARG A 27 -1.92 -2.78 -6.86
C ARG A 27 -2.53 -1.49 -7.40
N ALA A 28 -3.42 -0.86 -6.64
CA ALA A 28 -4.02 0.40 -7.04
C ALA A 28 -2.98 1.54 -7.01
N VAL A 29 -2.06 1.55 -6.04
CA VAL A 29 -0.94 2.49 -6.02
C VAL A 29 0.05 2.25 -7.17
N GLU A 30 0.38 1.00 -7.48
CA GLU A 30 1.23 0.64 -8.62
C GLU A 30 0.65 1.18 -9.92
N ARG A 31 -0.65 0.94 -10.16
CA ARG A 31 -1.35 1.47 -11.33
C ARG A 31 -1.28 3.00 -11.40
N ALA A 32 -1.58 3.68 -10.30
CA ALA A 32 -1.49 5.15 -10.24
C ALA A 32 -0.06 5.66 -10.47
N CYS A 33 0.96 4.96 -9.98
CA CYS A 33 2.36 5.28 -10.26
C CYS A 33 2.69 5.11 -11.74
N SER A 34 2.28 4.00 -12.36
CA SER A 34 2.50 3.74 -13.79
C SER A 34 1.82 4.76 -14.69
N GLU A 35 0.55 5.10 -14.41
CA GLU A 35 -0.21 6.13 -15.16
C GLU A 35 0.47 7.51 -15.08
N ARG A 36 1.21 7.77 -14.00
CA ARG A 36 1.93 9.04 -13.76
C ARG A 36 3.41 9.00 -14.15
N GLY A 37 3.90 7.88 -14.70
CA GLY A 37 5.33 7.70 -15.04
C GLY A 37 6.26 7.68 -13.82
N LEU A 38 5.73 7.37 -12.63
CA LEU A 38 6.50 7.29 -11.38
C LEU A 38 7.02 5.88 -11.15
N ARG A 39 8.26 5.76 -10.66
CA ARG A 39 8.82 4.48 -10.23
C ARG A 39 8.45 4.19 -8.77
N LEU A 40 7.65 3.15 -8.56
CA LEU A 40 7.45 2.57 -7.23
C LEU A 40 8.54 1.53 -6.98
N THR A 41 9.40 1.77 -5.98
CA THR A 41 10.47 0.82 -5.63
C THR A 41 9.93 -0.32 -4.76
N PRO A 42 10.58 -1.51 -4.75
CA PRO A 42 10.13 -2.64 -3.95
C PRO A 42 9.96 -2.31 -2.46
N ILE A 43 10.89 -1.53 -1.88
CA ILE A 43 10.80 -1.10 -0.48
C ILE A 43 9.58 -0.20 -0.23
N ARG A 44 9.24 0.71 -1.17
CA ARG A 44 8.06 1.57 -1.03
C ARG A 44 6.77 0.76 -1.14
N ALA A 45 6.72 -0.25 -2.01
CA ALA A 45 5.58 -1.16 -2.10
C ALA A 45 5.41 -1.98 -0.81
N ASN A 46 6.50 -2.45 -0.21
CA ASN A 46 6.47 -3.16 1.06
C ASN A 46 5.96 -2.29 2.22
N VAL A 47 6.46 -1.06 2.31
CA VAL A 47 6.00 -0.08 3.32
C VAL A 47 4.50 0.19 3.19
N LEU A 48 4.01 0.41 1.96
CA LEU A 48 2.59 0.64 1.69
C LEU A 48 1.73 -0.56 2.10
N ARG A 49 2.21 -1.79 1.87
CA ARG A 49 1.54 -3.02 2.32
C ARG A 49 1.45 -3.09 3.84
N LEU A 50 2.53 -2.80 4.56
CA LEU A 50 2.55 -2.78 6.02
C LEU A 50 1.58 -1.76 6.61
N ILE A 51 1.50 -0.57 6.01
CA ILE A 51 0.54 0.46 6.42
C ILE A 51 -0.90 -0.02 6.20
N ALA A 52 -1.18 -0.65 5.05
CA ALA A 52 -2.52 -1.14 4.73
C ALA A 52 -2.94 -2.32 5.63
N ASP A 53 -2.03 -3.27 5.90
CA ASP A 53 -2.27 -4.42 6.80
C ASP A 53 -2.52 -3.99 8.25
N ALA A 54 -1.87 -2.90 8.71
CA ALA A 54 -2.00 -2.47 10.09
C ALA A 54 -3.43 -2.04 10.46
N GLY A 55 -4.21 -1.54 9.50
CA GLY A 55 -5.60 -1.09 9.70
C GLY A 55 -5.77 0.03 10.73
N LYS A 56 -4.66 0.63 11.18
CA LYS A 56 -4.60 1.65 12.23
C LYS A 56 -3.43 2.61 11.95
N PRO A 57 -3.44 3.83 12.51
CA PRO A 57 -2.30 4.73 12.42
C PRO A 57 -1.02 4.08 12.98
N VAL A 58 0.08 4.18 12.23
CA VAL A 58 1.40 3.61 12.59
C VAL A 58 2.41 4.74 12.76
N LYS A 59 3.26 4.66 13.79
CA LYS A 59 4.37 5.61 13.96
C LYS A 59 5.48 5.33 12.95
N ALA A 60 6.15 6.39 12.49
CA ALA A 60 7.23 6.25 11.50
C ALA A 60 8.34 5.29 11.95
N TYR A 61 8.76 5.37 13.21
CA TYR A 61 9.83 4.51 13.74
C TYR A 61 9.40 3.05 13.88
N GLU A 62 8.19 2.80 14.37
CA GLU A 62 7.65 1.43 14.46
C GLU A 62 7.55 0.79 13.07
N LEU A 63 7.16 1.58 12.06
CA LEU A 63 7.12 1.11 10.68
C LEU A 63 8.51 0.77 10.13
N LEU A 64 9.55 1.54 10.48
CA LEU A 64 10.93 1.23 10.10
C LEU A 64 11.40 -0.08 10.73
N ASP A 65 11.05 -0.34 11.99
CA ASP A 65 11.39 -1.59 12.65
C ASP A 65 10.74 -2.79 11.96
N TRP A 66 9.45 -2.70 11.60
CA TRP A 66 8.76 -3.77 10.87
C TRP A 66 9.40 -4.07 9.49
N VAL A 67 9.89 -3.03 8.80
CA VAL A 67 10.60 -3.21 7.51
C VAL A 67 11.92 -3.95 7.71
N ARG A 68 12.64 -3.68 8.81
CA ARG A 68 13.91 -4.34 9.15
C ARG A 68 13.70 -5.79 9.56
N GLU A 69 12.64 -6.07 10.34
CA GLU A 69 12.27 -7.41 10.80
C GLU A 69 11.84 -8.32 9.65
N GLY A 70 11.13 -7.78 8.65
CA GLY A 70 10.61 -8.55 7.52
C GLY A 70 11.62 -8.97 6.44
N LYS A 71 12.92 -8.67 6.58
CA LYS A 71 13.98 -8.84 5.56
C LYS A 71 13.53 -8.47 4.14
N GLY A 72 13.35 -7.17 3.91
CA GLY A 72 13.19 -6.60 2.57
C GLY A 72 14.50 -6.03 2.02
N VAL A 73 14.76 -6.26 0.73
CA VAL A 73 15.82 -5.62 -0.07
C VAL A 73 15.85 -4.10 0.18
N GLY A 74 16.87 -3.64 0.91
CA GLY A 74 17.01 -2.24 1.34
C GLY A 74 17.55 -2.06 2.76
N ALA A 75 17.69 -3.13 3.55
CA ALA A 75 18.42 -3.09 4.82
C ALA A 75 19.96 -3.03 4.65
N ASP A 76 20.45 -3.16 3.42
CA ASP A 76 21.88 -3.28 3.08
C ASP A 76 22.38 -2.21 2.08
N ALA A 77 21.70 -1.06 1.95
CA ALA A 77 22.09 0.03 1.05
C ALA A 77 22.79 1.17 1.79
#